data_AF-A0A7S2IGW3-F1
#
_entry.id   AF-A0A7S2IGW3-F1
#
_cell.length_a   1.000
_cell.length_b   1.000
_cell.length_c   1.000
_cell.angle_alpha   90.00
_cell.angle_beta   90.00
_cell.angle_gamma   90.00
#
_symmetry.space_group_name_H-M   'P 1'
#
loop_
_entity.id
_entity.type
_entity.pdbx_description
1 polymer ?
#
loop_
_entity_poly.entity_id
_entity_poly.type
_entity_poly.pdbx_seq_one_letter_code
_entity_poly.pdbx_strand_id
1 'polypeptide(L)'
;MFSWSRSSGTSSSYPGNRNNNRQSTTAPTPAARASITSRYNRNDHIQSYLNDPTLKPSTRRVSRDDSTYDTVFQTKSGYALILRVHLPVAASTTSLPPPPGMTLVGVRATHPWVDGKMRVIGYDPVNSAQNWASSGLLLGNAVSTVVQHLQLYPPNVIEITDDSLQRLQASIQGGAAGGGGRQQQNRFPSNPPRSSLTQAPPDYQTALETGGGDDDHNIPIPPVPSSFPELESMSRSEMQELLDDEEKYQAFVEEMPSVKTLNDLKSSIFKGNVETAESNLKHEEELGELHAEVQSLKEGLKEKVEKFRELESKQAELTRPPDKRDVIKKLTKAKKDAFNESEDIASAWLDDGGEDDIDEFVEKFLERRTVHHMRAAKIERLTATM
;
A
#
# COMPACT_ATOMS: atom_id res chain seq x y z
N MET A 1 -49.06 -51.42 -7.25
CA MET A 1 -49.58 -52.77 -7.58
C MET A 1 -48.43 -53.60 -8.11
N PHE A 2 -48.16 -54.69 -7.39
CA PHE A 2 -47.53 -55.96 -7.76
C PHE A 2 -46.29 -56.04 -8.67
N SER A 3 -45.27 -56.61 -8.03
CA SER A 3 -44.04 -57.26 -8.48
C SER A 3 -44.18 -58.25 -9.66
N TRP A 4 -43.05 -58.53 -10.33
CA TRP A 4 -42.44 -59.87 -10.27
C TRP A 4 -40.94 -59.88 -10.59
N SER A 5 -40.24 -60.74 -9.85
CA SER A 5 -38.82 -61.09 -9.94
C SER A 5 -38.68 -62.49 -10.56
N ARG A 6 -37.50 -62.80 -11.14
CA ARG A 6 -36.76 -64.10 -11.07
C ARG A 6 -35.44 -63.98 -11.87
N SER A 7 -34.25 -64.21 -11.28
CA SER A 7 -33.54 -65.51 -11.06
C SER A 7 -33.14 -66.20 -12.39
N SER A 8 -31.98 -66.84 -12.66
CA SER A 8 -30.64 -67.08 -12.07
C SER A 8 -29.99 -68.23 -12.90
N GLY A 9 -28.66 -68.30 -13.01
CA GLY A 9 -27.86 -69.52 -13.38
C GLY A 9 -27.26 -69.51 -14.80
N THR A 10 -25.95 -69.62 -15.11
CA THR A 10 -24.76 -70.45 -14.74
C THR A 10 -24.47 -71.63 -15.68
N SER A 11 -23.16 -71.85 -15.93
CA SER A 11 -22.43 -72.91 -16.71
C SER A 11 -22.05 -72.52 -18.16
N SER A 12 -20.79 -72.38 -18.59
CA SER A 12 -19.45 -73.01 -18.37
C SER A 12 -19.15 -74.20 -19.30
N SER A 13 -18.17 -74.03 -20.20
CA SER A 13 -17.17 -75.05 -20.62
C SER A 13 -16.04 -74.47 -21.50
N TYR A 14 -14.81 -74.45 -20.93
CA TYR A 14 -13.45 -74.82 -21.38
C TYR A 14 -13.10 -75.02 -22.89
N PRO A 15 -11.82 -75.13 -23.33
CA PRO A 15 -10.53 -75.30 -22.60
C PRO A 15 -9.43 -74.30 -23.06
N GLY A 16 -8.17 -74.26 -22.60
CA GLY A 16 -7.34 -75.16 -21.84
C GLY A 16 -5.97 -74.50 -21.58
N ASN A 17 -5.33 -75.01 -20.54
CA ASN A 17 -4.14 -74.51 -19.87
C ASN A 17 -2.83 -74.94 -20.58
N ARG A 18 -1.81 -74.08 -20.61
CA ARG A 18 -0.41 -74.54 -20.59
C ARG A 18 0.47 -73.58 -19.77
N ASN A 19 0.67 -74.00 -18.53
CA ASN A 19 1.69 -73.52 -17.60
C ASN A 19 3.12 -73.70 -18.12
N ASN A 20 4.01 -72.77 -17.79
CA ASN A 20 5.12 -73.01 -16.84
C ASN A 20 5.88 -71.69 -16.58
N ASN A 21 5.85 -71.20 -15.34
CA ASN A 21 6.96 -71.25 -14.35
C ASN A 21 8.07 -70.22 -14.71
N ARG A 22 8.53 -69.29 -13.87
CA ARG A 22 8.66 -69.24 -12.41
C ARG A 22 9.33 -67.88 -12.08
N GLN A 23 9.00 -67.27 -10.93
CA GLN A 23 9.86 -66.47 -10.03
C GLN A 23 9.25 -65.15 -9.51
N SER A 24 9.04 -65.18 -8.18
CA SER A 24 9.37 -64.12 -7.23
C SER A 24 8.49 -62.87 -7.17
N THR A 25 7.54 -62.94 -6.24
CA THR A 25 6.93 -61.82 -5.53
C THR A 25 7.99 -60.90 -4.90
N THR A 26 8.08 -59.66 -5.38
CA THR A 26 8.57 -58.53 -4.58
C THR A 26 7.41 -57.57 -4.36
N ALA A 27 7.22 -57.18 -3.11
CA ALA A 27 6.22 -56.21 -2.69
C ALA A 27 6.39 -54.88 -3.46
N PRO A 28 5.31 -54.15 -3.80
CA PRO A 28 5.45 -52.82 -4.36
C PRO A 28 5.99 -51.90 -3.26
N THR A 29 7.20 -51.40 -3.48
CA THR A 29 7.81 -50.30 -2.74
C THR A 29 6.83 -49.13 -2.63
N PRO A 30 6.59 -48.55 -1.44
CA PRO A 30 5.74 -47.38 -1.33
C PRO A 30 6.41 -46.22 -2.08
N ALA A 31 5.65 -45.61 -3.00
CA ALA A 31 6.06 -44.42 -3.71
C ALA A 31 6.54 -43.36 -2.71
N ALA A 32 7.78 -42.91 -2.88
CA ALA A 32 8.39 -41.88 -2.06
C ALA A 32 7.47 -40.64 -2.05
N ARG A 33 6.94 -40.28 -0.87
CA ARG A 33 6.33 -38.97 -0.63
C ARG A 33 7.37 -37.92 -0.99
N ALA A 34 7.10 -37.13 -2.03
CA ALA A 34 7.90 -35.93 -2.30
C ALA A 34 7.85 -35.03 -1.05
N SER A 35 8.98 -34.88 -0.37
CA SER A 35 9.13 -33.95 0.74
C SER A 35 8.99 -32.53 0.20
N ILE A 36 7.86 -31.87 0.50
CA ILE A 36 7.68 -30.45 0.18
C ILE A 36 8.55 -29.67 1.16
N THR A 37 9.70 -29.21 0.69
CA THR A 37 10.58 -28.32 1.44
C THR A 37 10.26 -26.87 1.06
N SER A 38 10.18 -25.98 2.07
CA SER A 38 10.02 -24.55 1.84
C SER A 38 11.19 -24.02 1.02
N ARG A 39 10.92 -23.34 -0.10
CA ARG A 39 11.97 -22.74 -0.94
C ARG A 39 12.62 -21.51 -0.30
N TYR A 40 11.90 -20.87 0.62
CA TYR A 40 12.30 -19.61 1.23
C TYR A 40 12.41 -19.77 2.74
N ASN A 41 13.40 -19.09 3.32
CA ASN A 41 13.58 -19.02 4.76
C ASN A 41 12.76 -17.84 5.35
N ARG A 42 12.68 -17.78 6.68
CA ARG A 42 11.92 -16.73 7.39
C ARG A 42 12.39 -15.31 7.05
N ASN A 43 13.70 -15.11 6.93
CA ASN A 43 14.27 -13.80 6.61
C ASN A 43 13.88 -13.37 5.19
N ASP A 44 13.87 -14.28 4.22
CA ASP A 44 13.45 -13.98 2.84
C ASP A 44 11.99 -13.47 2.80
N HIS A 45 11.10 -14.09 3.59
CA HIS A 45 9.73 -13.64 3.73
C HIS A 45 9.64 -12.22 4.32
N ILE A 46 10.37 -11.94 5.40
CA ILE A 46 10.37 -10.61 6.05
C ILE A 46 10.93 -9.55 5.11
N GLN A 47 12.07 -9.83 4.47
CA GLN A 47 12.69 -8.90 3.53
C GLN A 47 11.79 -8.63 2.32
N SER A 48 11.11 -9.66 1.80
CA SER A 48 10.12 -9.46 0.72
C SER A 48 8.97 -8.55 1.14
N TYR A 49 8.52 -8.64 2.38
CA TYR A 49 7.40 -7.84 2.87
C TYR A 49 7.81 -6.39 3.18
N LEU A 50 8.94 -6.18 3.84
CA LEU A 50 9.43 -4.84 4.20
C LEU A 50 9.97 -4.04 3.02
N ASN A 51 10.41 -4.71 1.94
CA ASN A 51 10.91 -4.06 0.74
C ASN A 51 9.92 -4.05 -0.42
N ASP A 52 8.68 -4.52 -0.23
CA ASP A 52 7.66 -4.45 -1.26
C ASP A 52 7.31 -2.97 -1.56
N PRO A 53 7.34 -2.52 -2.83
CA PRO A 53 7.17 -1.11 -3.18
C PRO A 53 5.79 -0.55 -2.82
N THR A 54 4.76 -1.41 -2.74
CA THR A 54 3.38 -1.02 -2.40
C THR A 54 3.11 -1.05 -0.91
N LEU A 55 3.78 -1.95 -0.16
CA LEU A 55 3.54 -2.15 1.26
C LEU A 55 4.54 -1.42 2.17
N LYS A 56 5.80 -1.26 1.74
CA LYS A 56 6.88 -0.62 2.50
C LYS A 56 6.50 0.71 3.17
N PRO A 57 5.87 1.69 2.47
CA PRO A 57 5.59 2.99 3.10
C PRO A 57 4.54 2.92 4.20
N SER A 58 3.77 1.83 4.28
CA SER A 58 2.64 1.69 5.20
C SER A 58 2.76 0.49 6.12
N THR A 59 3.90 -0.19 6.11
CA THR A 59 4.18 -1.37 6.93
C THR A 59 5.14 -1.01 8.05
N ARG A 60 4.75 -1.32 9.29
CA ARG A 60 5.59 -1.14 10.47
C ARG A 60 5.68 -2.42 11.27
N ARG A 61 6.81 -2.63 11.93
CA ARG A 61 6.99 -3.68 12.92
C ARG A 61 6.29 -3.29 14.23
N VAL A 62 5.59 -4.24 14.83
CA VAL A 62 4.83 -4.02 16.08
C VAL A 62 5.42 -4.80 17.25
N SER A 63 5.95 -6.00 16.99
CA SER A 63 6.54 -6.82 18.04
C SER A 63 8.05 -6.65 18.13
N ARG A 64 8.62 -6.88 19.33
CA ARG A 64 10.07 -6.82 19.55
C ARG A 64 10.83 -7.98 18.93
N ASP A 65 10.17 -9.11 18.68
CA ASP A 65 10.72 -10.38 18.18
C ASP A 65 10.56 -10.57 16.65
N ASP A 66 10.24 -9.51 15.90
CA ASP A 66 10.02 -9.54 14.45
C ASP A 66 8.93 -10.52 14.00
N SER A 67 8.01 -10.93 14.90
CA SER A 67 6.92 -11.86 14.59
C SER A 67 5.66 -11.17 14.08
N THR A 68 5.49 -9.87 14.34
CA THR A 68 4.23 -9.17 14.03
C THR A 68 4.46 -7.80 13.42
N TYR A 69 3.74 -7.53 12.34
CA TYR A 69 3.80 -6.31 11.56
C TYR A 69 2.38 -5.81 11.27
N ASP A 70 2.21 -4.50 11.15
CA ASP A 70 0.95 -3.86 10.76
C ASP A 70 1.15 -3.16 9.41
N THR A 71 0.28 -3.43 8.43
CA THR A 71 0.16 -2.65 7.20
C THR A 71 -1.11 -1.82 7.22
N VAL A 72 -0.97 -0.50 7.11
CA VAL A 72 -2.10 0.43 6.94
C VAL A 72 -2.45 0.53 5.46
N PHE A 73 -3.74 0.50 5.11
CA PHE A 73 -4.18 0.69 3.73
C PHE A 73 -5.54 1.38 3.66
N GLN A 74 -5.76 2.14 2.58
CA GLN A 74 -7.05 2.79 2.32
C GLN A 74 -7.85 2.00 1.28
N THR A 75 -9.13 1.82 1.56
CA THR A 75 -10.10 1.12 0.70
C THR A 75 -10.76 2.08 -0.30
N LYS A 76 -11.35 1.55 -1.38
CA LYS A 76 -12.16 2.36 -2.32
C LYS A 76 -13.36 3.06 -1.68
N SER A 77 -13.90 2.52 -0.59
CA SER A 77 -14.94 3.15 0.22
C SER A 77 -14.45 4.32 1.08
N GLY A 78 -13.15 4.62 1.06
CA GLY A 78 -12.55 5.72 1.83
C GLY A 78 -12.19 5.37 3.28
N TYR A 79 -12.32 4.12 3.70
CA TYR A 79 -11.88 3.65 5.03
C TYR A 79 -10.40 3.32 5.05
N ALA A 80 -9.68 3.81 6.05
CA ALA A 80 -8.35 3.34 6.42
C ALA A 80 -8.47 2.14 7.38
N LEU A 81 -7.79 1.04 7.04
CA LEU A 81 -7.78 -0.21 7.80
C LEU A 81 -6.35 -0.64 8.09
N ILE A 82 -6.18 -1.47 9.12
CA ILE A 82 -4.88 -2.06 9.49
C ILE A 82 -4.97 -3.58 9.34
N LEU A 83 -4.09 -4.13 8.52
CA LEU A 83 -3.85 -5.57 8.45
C LEU A 83 -2.65 -5.94 9.32
N ARG A 84 -2.91 -6.66 10.40
CA ARG A 84 -1.86 -7.25 11.25
C ARG A 84 -1.44 -8.59 10.69
N VAL A 85 -0.16 -8.71 10.35
CA VAL A 85 0.48 -9.91 9.82
C VAL A 85 1.36 -10.51 10.90
N HIS A 86 1.05 -11.75 11.29
CA HIS A 86 1.83 -12.53 12.25
C HIS A 86 2.56 -13.66 11.51
N LEU A 87 3.89 -13.64 11.55
CA LEU A 87 4.75 -14.67 11.01
C LEU A 87 5.39 -15.47 12.18
N PRO A 88 4.80 -16.61 12.56
CA PRO A 88 5.26 -17.41 13.69
C PRO A 88 6.72 -17.88 13.50
N VAL A 89 7.47 -17.89 14.59
CA VAL A 89 8.83 -18.47 14.63
C VAL A 89 8.68 -19.99 14.61
N ALA A 90 9.23 -20.65 13.59
CA ALA A 90 9.12 -22.10 13.48
C ALA A 90 9.74 -22.78 14.71
N ALA A 91 8.93 -23.41 15.54
CA ALA A 91 9.42 -24.35 16.55
C ALA A 91 9.99 -25.57 15.83
N SER A 92 11.16 -26.03 16.29
CA SER A 92 12.05 -27.01 15.64
C SER A 92 11.48 -28.41 15.37
N THR A 93 10.16 -28.62 15.49
CA THR A 93 9.53 -29.94 15.52
C THR A 93 8.45 -30.19 14.46
N THR A 94 8.15 -29.25 13.56
CA THR A 94 7.12 -29.42 12.52
C THR A 94 7.73 -29.52 11.13
N SER A 95 7.30 -30.53 10.34
CA SER A 95 7.87 -30.84 9.02
C SER A 95 7.55 -29.81 7.91
N LEU A 96 6.71 -28.82 8.18
CA LEU A 96 6.32 -27.75 7.24
C LEU A 96 6.23 -26.40 8.00
N PRO A 97 6.66 -25.28 7.38
CA PRO A 97 6.56 -23.97 8.01
C PRO A 97 5.09 -23.59 8.22
N PRO A 98 4.73 -23.05 9.39
CA PRO A 98 3.39 -22.53 9.63
C PRO A 98 3.06 -21.37 8.66
N PRO A 99 1.80 -21.27 8.19
CA PRO A 99 1.40 -20.16 7.34
C PRO A 99 1.37 -18.84 8.13
N PRO A 100 1.56 -17.69 7.46
CA PRO A 100 1.38 -16.39 8.10
C PRO A 100 -0.09 -16.17 8.45
N GLY A 101 -0.35 -15.67 9.66
CA GLY A 101 -1.67 -15.20 10.08
C GLY A 101 -1.89 -13.76 9.64
N MET A 102 -3.06 -13.43 9.10
CA MET A 102 -3.42 -12.07 8.71
C MET A 102 -4.76 -11.70 9.34
N THR A 103 -4.83 -10.57 10.04
CA THR A 103 -6.02 -10.17 10.81
C THR A 103 -6.25 -8.66 10.67
N LEU A 104 -7.48 -8.24 10.40
CA LEU A 104 -7.84 -6.83 10.49
C LEU A 104 -7.97 -6.45 11.97
N VAL A 105 -7.27 -5.39 12.39
CA VAL A 105 -7.25 -4.95 13.78
C VAL A 105 -7.94 -3.59 13.93
N GLY A 106 -8.56 -3.38 15.10
CA GLY A 106 -9.22 -2.11 15.42
C GLY A 106 -10.52 -1.85 14.64
N VAL A 107 -11.09 -2.88 14.03
CA VAL A 107 -12.31 -2.78 13.22
C VAL A 107 -13.18 -4.02 13.41
N ARG A 108 -14.50 -3.84 13.32
CA ARG A 108 -15.49 -4.91 13.09
C ARG A 108 -16.12 -4.69 11.73
N ALA A 109 -15.95 -5.65 10.85
CA ALA A 109 -16.45 -5.57 9.48
C ALA A 109 -16.93 -6.93 8.98
N THR A 110 -17.74 -6.94 7.93
CA THR A 110 -18.10 -8.18 7.22
C THR A 110 -17.50 -8.18 5.81
N HIS A 111 -16.81 -9.25 5.45
CA HIS A 111 -16.23 -9.43 4.11
C HIS A 111 -16.07 -10.93 3.80
N PRO A 112 -16.27 -11.40 2.55
CA PRO A 112 -16.16 -12.83 2.20
C PRO A 112 -14.82 -13.48 2.56
N TRP A 113 -13.73 -12.71 2.57
CA TRP A 113 -12.39 -13.19 2.93
C TRP A 113 -12.07 -13.10 4.42
N VAL A 114 -12.96 -12.57 5.26
CA VAL A 114 -12.65 -12.26 6.66
C VAL A 114 -13.67 -12.95 7.57
N ASP A 115 -13.19 -13.70 8.57
CA ASP A 115 -14.05 -14.38 9.55
C ASP A 115 -14.58 -13.42 10.63
N GLY A 116 -15.45 -13.90 11.51
CA GLY A 116 -15.99 -13.10 12.62
C GLY A 116 -14.95 -12.62 13.65
N LYS A 117 -13.73 -13.16 13.62
CA LYS A 117 -12.57 -12.71 14.42
C LYS A 117 -11.63 -11.80 13.63
N MET A 118 -12.09 -11.31 12.48
CA MET A 118 -11.34 -10.45 11.57
C MET A 118 -10.12 -11.10 10.92
N ARG A 119 -10.02 -12.44 10.94
CA ARG A 119 -8.91 -13.16 10.31
C ARG A 119 -9.18 -13.42 8.84
N VAL A 120 -8.16 -13.28 8.01
CA VAL A 120 -8.24 -13.56 6.58
C VAL A 120 -8.29 -15.08 6.37
N ILE A 121 -9.42 -15.56 5.84
CA ILE A 121 -9.69 -16.97 5.55
C ILE A 121 -10.02 -17.23 4.08
N GLY A 122 -10.26 -16.19 3.27
CA GLY A 122 -10.60 -16.33 1.87
C GLY A 122 -9.41 -16.39 0.91
N TYR A 123 -8.19 -16.31 1.45
CA TYR A 123 -6.96 -16.37 0.67
C TYR A 123 -6.33 -17.76 0.80
N ASP A 124 -6.55 -18.61 -0.21
CA ASP A 124 -6.16 -20.02 -0.23
C ASP A 124 -4.72 -20.33 0.25
N PRO A 125 -3.69 -19.54 -0.14
CA PRO A 125 -2.30 -19.81 0.25
C PRO A 125 -2.05 -19.76 1.76
N VAL A 126 -2.82 -19.00 2.55
CA VAL A 126 -2.59 -18.87 4.01
C VAL A 126 -3.51 -19.74 4.85
N ASN A 127 -4.44 -20.47 4.21
CA ASN A 127 -5.42 -21.28 4.92
C ASN A 127 -4.85 -22.56 5.53
N SER A 128 -3.72 -23.07 5.02
CA SER A 128 -3.04 -24.24 5.59
C SER A 128 -1.54 -24.20 5.35
N ALA A 129 -0.77 -24.87 6.21
CA ALA A 129 0.68 -25.02 6.04
C ALA A 129 1.05 -25.70 4.72
N GLN A 130 0.21 -26.63 4.26
CA GLN A 130 0.38 -27.34 2.99
C GLN A 130 0.21 -26.40 1.80
N ASN A 131 -0.86 -25.60 1.79
CA ASN A 131 -1.11 -24.61 0.74
C ASN A 131 0.02 -23.59 0.70
N TRP A 132 0.42 -23.07 1.86
CA TRP A 132 1.51 -22.10 1.97
C TRP A 132 2.82 -22.65 1.40
N ALA A 133 3.23 -23.84 1.83
CA ALA A 133 4.47 -24.47 1.35
C ALA A 133 4.42 -24.80 -0.14
N SER A 134 3.27 -25.22 -0.67
CA SER A 134 3.09 -25.51 -2.10
C SER A 134 2.98 -24.27 -2.99
N SER A 135 2.55 -23.13 -2.43
CA SER A 135 2.32 -21.89 -3.19
C SER A 135 3.60 -21.29 -3.78
N GLY A 136 4.75 -21.50 -3.11
CA GLY A 136 6.01 -20.88 -3.50
C GLY A 136 5.99 -19.34 -3.45
N LEU A 137 5.07 -18.74 -2.70
CA LEU A 137 4.94 -17.29 -2.58
C LEU A 137 5.83 -16.75 -1.45
N LEU A 138 6.38 -15.56 -1.66
CA LEU A 138 6.97 -14.77 -0.58
C LEU A 138 5.88 -14.00 0.17
N LEU A 139 6.19 -13.57 1.41
CA LEU A 139 5.21 -12.92 2.28
C LEU A 139 4.73 -11.58 1.71
N GLY A 140 5.62 -10.79 1.12
CA GLY A 140 5.25 -9.51 0.49
C GLY A 140 4.18 -9.69 -0.58
N ASN A 141 4.37 -10.65 -1.49
CA ASN A 141 3.39 -10.95 -2.54
C ASN A 141 2.04 -11.41 -1.97
N ALA A 142 2.07 -12.25 -0.94
CA ALA A 142 0.86 -12.74 -0.29
C ALA A 142 0.08 -11.60 0.38
N VAL A 143 0.76 -10.77 1.18
CA VAL A 143 0.14 -9.61 1.85
C VAL A 143 -0.36 -8.61 0.83
N SER A 144 0.42 -8.32 -0.23
CA SER A 144 0.04 -7.37 -1.29
C SER A 144 -1.24 -7.82 -2.00
N THR A 145 -1.35 -9.13 -2.31
CA THR A 145 -2.56 -9.70 -2.92
C THR A 145 -3.79 -9.53 -2.02
N VAL A 146 -3.64 -9.80 -0.72
CA VAL A 146 -4.73 -9.63 0.25
C VAL A 146 -5.14 -8.17 0.40
N VAL A 147 -4.17 -7.27 0.56
CA VAL A 147 -4.41 -5.82 0.65
C VAL A 147 -5.11 -5.33 -0.61
N GLN A 148 -4.59 -5.66 -1.79
CA GLN A 148 -5.20 -5.26 -3.07
C GLN A 148 -6.64 -5.75 -3.19
N HIS A 149 -6.92 -6.99 -2.80
CA HIS A 149 -8.27 -7.53 -2.80
C HIS A 149 -9.20 -6.71 -1.89
N LEU A 150 -8.80 -6.44 -0.65
CA LEU A 150 -9.59 -5.65 0.31
C LEU A 150 -9.72 -4.18 -0.09
N GLN A 151 -8.80 -3.64 -0.88
CA GLN A 151 -8.93 -2.30 -1.47
C GLN A 151 -9.97 -2.27 -2.60
N LEU A 152 -9.98 -3.29 -3.45
CA LEU A 152 -10.89 -3.42 -4.58
C LEU A 152 -12.32 -3.79 -4.14
N TYR A 153 -12.42 -4.69 -3.16
CA TYR A 153 -13.65 -5.20 -2.56
C TYR A 153 -13.64 -4.83 -1.08
N PRO A 154 -14.04 -3.59 -0.74
CA PRO A 154 -13.96 -3.10 0.64
C PRO A 154 -14.81 -3.92 1.60
N PRO A 155 -14.30 -4.26 2.81
CA PRO A 155 -15.13 -4.75 3.90
C PRO A 155 -16.24 -3.78 4.25
N ASN A 156 -17.43 -4.30 4.56
CA ASN A 156 -18.50 -3.48 5.12
C ASN A 156 -18.20 -3.23 6.61
N VAL A 157 -17.66 -2.04 6.91
CA VAL A 157 -17.26 -1.63 8.25
C VAL A 157 -18.50 -1.33 9.09
N ILE A 158 -18.69 -2.11 10.16
CA ILE A 158 -19.77 -1.94 11.13
C ILE A 158 -19.33 -0.93 12.21
N GLU A 159 -18.09 -1.05 12.68
CA GLU A 159 -17.57 -0.28 13.81
C GLU A 159 -16.04 -0.21 13.74
N ILE A 160 -15.47 0.97 14.03
CA ILE A 160 -14.03 1.14 14.26
C ILE A 160 -13.82 1.15 15.77
N THR A 161 -13.14 0.15 16.30
CA THR A 161 -12.97 -0.05 17.75
C THR A 161 -11.69 0.59 18.29
N ASP A 162 -10.78 1.01 17.43
CA ASP A 162 -9.47 1.57 17.81
C ASP A 162 -9.44 3.10 17.61
N ASP A 163 -9.03 3.83 18.65
CA ASP A 163 -9.02 5.29 18.67
C ASP A 163 -8.02 5.89 17.66
N SER A 164 -6.90 5.21 17.42
CA SER A 164 -5.90 5.68 16.45
C SER A 164 -6.42 5.58 15.03
N LEU A 165 -7.16 4.51 14.73
CA LEU A 165 -7.87 4.34 13.46
C LEU A 165 -9.01 5.35 13.29
N GLN A 166 -9.77 5.64 14.35
CA GLN A 166 -10.83 6.66 14.29
C GLN A 166 -10.26 8.05 13.97
N ARG A 167 -9.16 8.45 14.62
CA ARG A 167 -8.48 9.73 14.35
C ARG A 167 -7.95 9.80 12.92
N LEU A 168 -7.36 8.71 12.43
CA LEU A 168 -6.91 8.61 11.03
C LEU A 168 -8.08 8.72 10.05
N GLN A 169 -9.22 8.09 10.36
CA GLN A 169 -10.41 8.16 9.53
C GLN A 169 -10.99 9.59 9.49
N ALA A 170 -11.01 10.28 10.62
CA ALA A 170 -11.48 11.65 10.74
C ALA A 170 -10.61 12.64 9.93
N SER A 171 -9.28 12.46 9.93
CA SER A 171 -8.39 13.31 9.13
C SER A 171 -8.58 13.09 7.63
N ILE A 172 -8.89 11.85 7.21
CA ILE A 172 -9.17 11.50 5.82
C ILE A 172 -10.54 12.03 5.37
N GLN A 173 -11.57 11.97 6.23
CA GLN A 173 -12.93 12.41 5.90
C GLN A 173 -13.17 13.91 6.08
N GLY A 174 -12.41 14.59 6.94
CA GLY A 174 -12.49 16.05 7.17
C GLY A 174 -12.19 16.93 5.95
N GLY A 175 -11.76 16.34 4.82
CA GLY A 175 -11.63 17.01 3.53
C GLY A 175 -12.92 17.07 2.69
N ALA A 176 -14.04 16.48 3.14
CA ALA A 176 -15.23 16.28 2.32
C ALA A 176 -16.57 16.46 3.07
N ALA A 177 -16.79 17.60 3.73
CA ALA A 177 -18.14 18.00 4.17
C ALA A 177 -18.27 19.52 4.30
N GLY A 178 -18.98 20.15 3.35
CA GLY A 178 -19.25 21.59 3.39
C GLY A 178 -19.98 22.13 2.16
N GLY A 179 -21.13 21.55 1.80
CA GLY A 179 -22.06 22.13 0.83
C GLY A 179 -23.14 22.96 1.54
N GLY A 180 -23.10 24.29 1.39
CA GLY A 180 -24.15 25.20 1.84
C GLY A 180 -23.91 26.61 1.27
N GLY A 181 -24.70 27.01 0.27
CA GLY A 181 -24.46 28.22 -0.50
C GLY A 181 -24.69 29.54 0.26
N ARG A 182 -23.86 30.54 -0.05
CA ARG A 182 -24.20 31.97 -0.03
C ARG A 182 -23.19 32.78 -0.87
N GLN A 183 -23.75 33.48 -1.85
CA GLN A 183 -23.36 34.73 -2.51
C GLN A 183 -21.88 35.03 -2.81
N GLN A 184 -21.66 35.34 -4.10
CA GLN A 184 -20.52 36.06 -4.64
C GLN A 184 -20.12 37.26 -3.78
N GLN A 185 -18.86 37.28 -3.35
CA GLN A 185 -18.03 38.48 -3.41
C GLN A 185 -16.58 38.06 -3.65
N ASN A 186 -16.01 38.64 -4.70
CA ASN A 186 -14.60 38.59 -5.04
C ASN A 186 -13.73 38.89 -3.81
N ARG A 187 -13.07 37.86 -3.27
CA ARG A 187 -11.75 37.99 -2.67
C ARG A 187 -10.95 36.73 -2.98
N PHE A 188 -9.80 36.94 -3.63
CA PHE A 188 -8.74 35.97 -3.76
C PHE A 188 -8.48 35.30 -2.39
N PRO A 189 -8.50 33.97 -2.26
CA PRO A 189 -7.92 33.32 -1.10
C PRO A 189 -6.41 33.32 -1.32
N SER A 190 -5.75 34.20 -0.57
CA SER A 190 -4.36 34.08 -0.17
C SER A 190 -4.02 32.63 0.18
N ASN A 191 -2.81 32.22 -0.22
CA ASN A 191 -2.11 30.97 0.09
C ASN A 191 -2.62 30.26 1.36
N PRO A 192 -2.73 28.91 1.34
CA PRO A 192 -2.89 28.15 2.58
C PRO A 192 -1.73 28.49 3.52
N PRO A 193 -1.94 28.58 4.84
CA PRO A 193 -0.84 28.78 5.76
C PRO A 193 0.10 27.60 5.58
N ARG A 194 1.27 27.90 5.03
CA ARG A 194 2.48 27.10 5.11
C ARG A 194 2.58 26.74 6.59
N SER A 195 2.33 25.48 6.93
CA SER A 195 2.56 24.98 8.29
C SER A 195 4.01 25.29 8.61
N SER A 196 4.17 26.35 9.38
CA SER A 196 5.41 26.85 9.91
C SER A 196 6.02 25.71 10.70
N LEU A 197 7.18 25.23 10.24
CA LEU A 197 8.18 24.54 11.06
C LEU A 197 8.78 25.49 12.13
N THR A 198 7.98 26.42 12.65
CA THR A 198 8.35 27.43 13.66
C THR A 198 7.24 27.56 14.70
N GLN A 199 6.49 26.49 14.99
CA GLN A 199 5.92 26.42 16.33
C GLN A 199 7.11 26.13 17.24
N ALA A 200 7.64 27.21 17.84
CA ALA A 200 8.56 27.09 18.96
C ALA A 200 7.95 26.08 19.94
N PRO A 201 8.79 25.25 20.62
CA PRO A 201 8.28 24.43 21.70
C PRO A 201 7.43 25.32 22.62
N PRO A 202 6.29 24.80 23.15
CA PRO A 202 5.42 25.58 24.01
C PRO A 202 6.29 26.30 25.04
N ASP A 203 6.05 27.61 25.21
CA ASP A 203 6.79 28.37 26.19
C ASP A 203 6.73 27.63 27.53
N TYR A 204 7.80 27.64 28.31
CA TYR A 204 7.86 26.84 29.54
C TYR A 204 6.68 27.17 30.46
N GLN A 205 6.19 28.42 30.40
CA GLN A 205 4.96 28.89 31.04
C GLN A 205 3.70 28.22 30.49
N THR A 206 3.55 28.09 29.17
CA THR A 206 2.40 27.41 28.56
C THR A 206 2.43 25.90 28.83
N ALA A 207 3.61 25.28 28.88
CA ALA A 207 3.75 23.87 29.25
C ALA A 207 3.33 23.61 30.72
N LEU A 208 3.59 24.56 31.61
CA LEU A 208 3.11 24.54 33.00
C LEU A 208 1.59 24.78 33.11
N GLU A 209 1.02 25.63 32.27
CA GLU A 209 -0.41 25.99 32.31
C GLU A 209 -1.33 24.94 31.66
N THR A 210 -0.85 24.23 30.63
CA THR A 210 -1.66 23.19 29.95
C THR A 210 -1.75 21.87 30.74
N GLY A 211 -0.99 21.74 31.84
CA GLY A 211 -1.07 20.67 32.83
C GLY A 211 -2.10 20.89 33.94
N GLY A 212 -2.95 21.93 33.83
CA GLY A 212 -3.99 22.29 34.80
C GLY A 212 -5.23 21.38 34.80
N GLY A 213 -5.07 20.08 34.57
CA GLY A 213 -6.14 19.09 34.64
C GLY A 213 -5.71 17.90 35.49
N ASP A 214 -5.87 18.02 36.81
CA ASP A 214 -6.02 16.99 37.86
C ASP A 214 -5.21 15.68 37.83
N ASP A 215 -4.22 15.50 36.96
CA ASP A 215 -3.31 14.35 36.93
C ASP A 215 -1.84 14.82 36.86
N ASP A 216 -1.24 14.88 38.04
CA ASP A 216 0.11 14.37 38.31
C ASP A 216 1.30 14.99 37.53
N HIS A 217 1.63 16.25 37.81
CA HIS A 217 3.03 16.69 37.83
C HIS A 217 3.68 16.36 39.18
N ASN A 218 3.57 15.10 39.59
CA ASN A 218 4.22 14.62 40.79
C ASN A 218 5.63 14.21 40.40
N ILE A 219 6.54 15.19 40.33
CA ILE A 219 7.93 14.87 40.67
C ILE A 219 7.82 14.31 42.08
N PRO A 220 8.09 13.02 42.32
CA PRO A 220 7.89 12.41 43.63
C PRO A 220 9.00 12.93 44.53
N ILE A 221 8.84 14.16 44.99
CA ILE A 221 9.68 14.77 46.00
C ILE A 221 9.33 14.00 47.27
N PRO A 222 10.25 13.17 47.82
CA PRO A 222 9.98 12.47 49.06
C PRO A 222 9.56 13.47 50.14
N PRO A 223 8.46 13.21 50.87
CA PRO A 223 7.99 14.10 51.90
C PRO A 223 9.04 14.23 53.00
N VAL A 224 9.14 15.42 53.61
CA VAL A 224 10.03 15.65 54.74
C VAL A 224 9.62 14.71 55.89
N PRO A 225 10.54 13.91 56.44
CA PRO A 225 10.24 13.01 57.56
C PRO A 225 9.70 13.79 58.77
N SER A 226 8.72 13.22 59.48
CA SER A 226 8.15 13.80 60.70
C SER A 226 9.05 13.63 61.95
N SER A 227 10.09 12.81 61.83
CA SER A 227 11.07 12.50 62.87
C SER A 227 12.40 12.18 62.22
N PHE A 228 13.51 12.44 62.92
CA PHE A 228 14.88 12.20 62.46
C PHE A 228 15.58 11.25 63.43
N PRO A 229 15.48 9.92 63.22
CA PRO A 229 16.08 8.92 64.11
C PRO A 229 17.59 9.12 64.32
N GLU A 230 18.26 9.69 63.32
CA GLU A 230 19.68 10.02 63.36
C GLU A 230 19.99 11.04 64.47
N LEU A 231 19.10 12.02 64.68
CA LEU A 231 19.20 13.01 65.76
C LEU A 231 18.78 12.45 67.13
N GLU A 232 17.82 11.52 67.15
CA GLU A 232 17.37 10.86 68.40
C GLU A 232 18.46 10.00 69.05
N SER A 233 19.41 9.52 68.25
CA SER A 233 20.53 8.69 68.71
C SER A 233 21.76 9.48 69.22
N MET A 234 21.80 10.79 69.02
CA MET A 234 22.92 11.65 69.41
C MET A 234 22.85 12.12 70.86
N SER A 235 24.02 12.31 71.48
CA SER A 235 24.13 12.91 72.81
C SER A 235 23.93 14.43 72.76
N ARG A 236 23.58 15.02 73.90
CA ARG A 236 23.40 16.48 74.03
C ARG A 236 24.66 17.28 73.66
N SER A 237 25.84 16.72 73.89
CA SER A 237 27.12 17.36 73.54
C SER A 237 27.33 17.38 72.02
N GLU A 238 26.99 16.29 71.33
CA GLU A 238 27.10 16.17 69.87
C GLU A 238 26.09 17.05 69.15
N MET A 239 24.86 17.17 69.68
CA MET A 239 23.87 18.11 69.15
C MET A 239 24.30 19.57 69.33
N GLN A 240 24.93 19.91 70.46
CA GLN A 240 25.44 21.26 70.69
C GLN A 240 26.59 21.58 69.73
N GLU A 241 27.48 20.61 69.48
CA GLU A 241 28.57 20.76 68.51
C GLU A 241 28.05 20.92 67.07
N LEU A 242 26.98 20.20 66.69
CA LEU A 242 26.30 20.40 65.42
C LEU A 242 25.65 21.79 65.29
N LEU A 243 25.10 22.34 66.39
CA LEU A 243 24.51 23.68 66.38
C LEU A 243 25.57 24.80 66.33
N ASP A 244 26.74 24.56 66.90
CA ASP A 244 27.82 25.53 66.99
C ASP A 244 28.73 25.54 65.73
N ASP A 245 28.67 24.50 64.89
CA ASP A 245 29.49 24.31 63.69
C ASP A 245 28.63 24.03 62.43
N GLU A 246 28.45 25.07 61.61
CA GLU A 246 27.63 25.04 60.39
C GLU A 246 28.14 24.03 59.35
N GLU A 247 29.46 23.83 59.22
CA GLU A 247 30.03 22.88 58.26
C GLU A 247 29.72 21.44 58.68
N LYS A 248 29.81 21.14 59.98
CA LYS A 248 29.42 19.83 60.51
C LYS A 248 27.92 19.59 60.38
N TYR A 249 27.10 20.61 60.61
CA TYR A 249 25.65 20.53 60.41
C TYR A 249 25.32 20.19 58.96
N GLN A 250 25.89 20.93 58.00
CA GLN A 250 25.65 20.71 56.59
C GLN A 250 26.12 19.32 56.13
N ALA A 251 27.29 18.87 56.58
CA ALA A 251 27.80 17.53 56.27
C ALA A 251 26.90 16.42 56.86
N PHE A 252 26.37 16.62 58.07
CA PHE A 252 25.41 15.69 58.68
C PHE A 252 24.09 15.62 57.90
N VAL A 253 23.56 16.77 57.46
CA VAL A 253 22.34 16.83 56.64
C VAL A 253 22.56 16.18 55.27
N GLU A 254 23.71 16.39 54.63
CA GLU A 254 24.06 15.75 53.37
C GLU A 254 24.21 14.23 53.49
N GLU A 255 24.62 13.75 54.66
CA GLU A 255 24.75 12.32 54.94
C GLU A 255 23.40 11.62 55.17
N MET A 256 22.33 12.38 55.46
CA MET A 256 20.99 11.83 55.70
C MET A 256 20.45 11.07 54.48
N PRO A 257 19.84 9.87 54.68
CA PRO A 257 19.33 9.05 53.59
C PRO A 257 18.28 9.76 52.70
N SER A 258 17.44 10.58 53.31
CA SER A 258 16.42 11.38 52.60
C SER A 258 17.03 12.41 51.65
N VAL A 259 18.09 13.09 52.09
CA VAL A 259 18.80 14.12 51.31
C VAL A 259 19.62 13.50 50.18
N LYS A 260 20.27 12.35 50.42
CA LYS A 260 20.93 11.57 49.36
C LYS A 260 19.95 11.14 48.28
N THR A 261 18.81 10.58 48.68
CA THR A 261 17.76 10.16 47.74
C THR A 261 17.25 11.33 46.89
N LEU A 262 17.11 12.53 47.49
CA LEU A 262 16.74 13.75 46.78
C LEU A 262 17.81 14.21 45.78
N ASN A 263 19.08 14.18 46.18
CA ASN A 263 20.20 14.54 45.30
C ASN A 263 20.35 13.57 44.14
N ASP A 264 20.16 12.27 44.37
CA ASP A 264 20.16 11.25 43.32
C ASP A 264 19.00 11.46 42.34
N LEU A 265 17.79 11.75 42.85
CA LEU A 265 16.64 12.09 42.02
C LEU A 265 16.91 13.33 41.16
N LYS A 266 17.45 14.40 41.76
CA LYS A 266 17.83 15.63 41.05
C LYS A 266 18.86 15.36 39.95
N SER A 267 19.90 14.60 40.26
CA SER A 267 20.95 14.22 39.30
C SER A 267 20.37 13.38 38.15
N SER A 268 19.50 12.42 38.47
CA SER A 268 18.81 11.58 37.48
C SER A 268 17.93 12.40 36.54
N ILE A 269 17.15 13.35 37.07
CA ILE A 269 16.31 14.24 36.25
C ILE A 269 17.18 15.13 35.36
N PHE A 270 18.23 15.73 35.92
CA PHE A 270 19.14 16.58 35.15
C PHE A 270 19.78 15.80 34.00
N LYS A 271 20.29 14.60 34.28
CA LYS A 271 20.88 13.73 33.26
C LYS A 271 19.86 13.35 32.18
N GLY A 272 18.65 12.95 32.57
CA GLY A 272 17.59 12.62 31.62
C GLY A 272 17.19 13.79 30.73
N ASN A 273 17.17 15.01 31.27
CA ASN A 273 16.90 16.23 30.49
C ASN A 273 18.00 16.52 29.48
N VAL A 274 19.28 16.37 29.87
CA VAL A 274 20.42 16.53 28.95
C VAL A 274 20.38 15.50 27.84
N GLU A 275 20.21 14.22 28.18
CA GLU A 275 20.10 13.13 27.19
C GLU A 275 18.93 13.35 26.21
N THR A 276 17.80 13.84 26.72
CA THR A 276 16.64 14.18 25.88
C THR A 276 16.93 15.36 24.95
N ALA A 277 17.60 16.39 25.46
CA ALA A 277 17.97 17.56 24.65
C ALA A 277 18.96 17.16 23.54
N GLU A 278 19.98 16.36 23.86
CA GLU A 278 20.93 15.83 22.88
C GLU A 278 20.24 14.96 21.83
N SER A 279 19.32 14.08 22.25
CA SER A 279 18.53 13.27 21.32
C SER A 279 17.64 14.13 20.41
N ASN A 280 17.02 15.18 20.92
CA ASN A 280 16.17 16.08 20.14
C ASN A 280 16.98 16.84 19.09
N LEU A 281 18.17 17.33 19.44
CA LEU A 281 19.08 17.99 18.48
C LEU A 281 19.49 17.03 17.35
N LYS A 282 19.76 15.76 17.67
CA LYS A 282 20.07 14.74 16.65
C LYS A 282 18.89 14.49 15.71
N HIS A 283 17.67 14.39 16.26
CA HIS A 283 16.48 14.21 15.43
C HIS A 283 16.20 15.43 14.53
N GLU A 284 16.52 16.64 14.97
CA GLU A 284 16.39 17.85 14.15
C GLU A 284 17.29 17.78 12.89
N GLU A 285 18.54 17.35 13.05
CA GLU A 285 19.47 17.13 11.93
C GLU A 285 18.94 16.09 10.94
N GLU A 286 18.55 14.90 11.44
CA GLU A 286 17.99 13.82 10.62
C GLU A 286 16.71 14.25 9.86
N LEU A 287 15.82 15.01 10.52
CA LEU A 287 14.62 15.56 9.90
C LEU A 287 14.95 16.59 8.82
N GLY A 288 15.99 17.42 9.04
CA GLY A 288 16.48 18.38 8.05
C GLY A 288 16.97 17.70 6.77
N GLU A 289 17.77 16.65 6.91
CA GLU A 289 18.26 15.84 5.78
C GLU A 289 17.12 15.16 5.03
N LEU A 290 16.21 14.49 5.76
CA LEU A 290 15.07 13.80 5.16
C LEU A 290 14.13 14.78 4.45
N HIS A 291 13.90 15.96 5.02
CA HIS A 291 13.11 17.01 4.39
C HIS A 291 13.77 17.48 3.09
N ALA A 292 15.10 17.69 3.07
CA ALA A 292 15.81 18.08 1.86
C ALA A 292 15.74 16.98 0.77
N GLU A 293 15.88 15.71 1.14
CA GLU A 293 15.73 14.58 0.22
C GLU A 293 14.32 14.52 -0.38
N VAL A 294 13.28 14.64 0.47
CA VAL A 294 11.88 14.63 0.02
C VAL A 294 11.59 15.79 -0.94
N GLN A 295 12.11 17.00 -0.67
CA GLN A 295 11.95 18.13 -1.58
C GLN A 295 12.62 17.87 -2.93
N SER A 296 13.83 17.31 -2.93
CA SER A 296 14.56 16.94 -4.15
C SER A 296 13.78 15.90 -4.97
N LEU A 297 13.29 14.83 -4.32
CA LEU A 297 12.48 13.79 -4.97
C LEU A 297 11.17 14.34 -5.53
N LYS A 298 10.52 15.26 -4.80
CA LYS A 298 9.29 15.91 -5.23
C LYS A 298 9.51 16.75 -6.48
N GLU A 299 10.58 17.55 -6.54
CA GLU A 299 10.90 18.33 -7.73
C GLU A 299 11.26 17.42 -8.91
N GLY A 300 12.09 16.40 -8.68
CA GLY A 300 12.44 15.42 -9.70
C GLY A 300 11.28 14.56 -10.20
N LEU A 301 10.22 14.38 -9.40
CA LEU A 301 8.97 13.75 -9.84
C LEU A 301 8.15 14.72 -10.70
N LYS A 302 8.02 15.97 -10.27
CA LYS A 302 7.28 17.01 -11.00
C LYS A 302 7.84 17.19 -12.42
N GLU A 303 9.17 17.30 -12.55
CA GLU A 303 9.84 17.40 -13.86
C GLU A 303 9.52 16.19 -14.76
N LYS A 304 9.60 14.97 -14.21
CA LYS A 304 9.29 13.74 -14.96
C LYS A 304 7.83 13.67 -15.38
N VAL A 305 6.91 14.11 -14.53
CA VAL A 305 5.47 14.15 -14.84
C VAL A 305 5.18 15.17 -15.94
N GLU A 306 5.79 16.35 -15.90
CA GLU A 306 5.66 17.36 -16.96
C GLU A 306 6.16 16.80 -18.30
N LYS A 307 7.37 16.22 -18.32
CA LYS A 307 7.93 15.59 -19.52
C LYS A 307 7.08 14.44 -20.05
N PHE A 308 6.53 13.62 -19.15
CA PHE A 308 5.63 12.52 -19.52
C PHE A 308 4.36 13.05 -20.19
N ARG A 309 3.72 14.07 -19.62
CA ARG A 309 2.50 14.69 -20.19
C ARG A 309 2.76 15.29 -21.57
N GLU A 310 3.91 15.92 -21.78
CA GLU A 310 4.30 16.41 -23.10
C GLU A 310 4.43 15.28 -24.13
N LEU A 311 5.07 14.18 -23.75
CA LEU A 311 5.24 13.00 -24.61
C LEU A 311 3.90 12.32 -24.88
N GLU A 312 3.04 12.21 -23.87
CA GLU A 312 1.69 11.66 -24.00
C GLU A 312 0.84 12.51 -24.95
N SER A 313 0.90 13.85 -24.85
CA SER A 313 0.21 14.75 -25.78
C SER A 313 0.71 14.58 -27.22
N LYS A 314 2.04 14.50 -27.42
CA LYS A 314 2.62 14.26 -28.76
C LYS A 314 2.22 12.91 -29.31
N GLN A 315 2.23 11.87 -28.48
CA GLN A 315 1.79 10.53 -28.87
C GLN A 315 0.31 10.54 -29.25
N ALA A 316 -0.55 11.19 -28.46
CA ALA A 316 -1.97 11.30 -28.74
C ALA A 316 -2.23 12.01 -30.07
N GLU A 317 -1.45 13.04 -30.40
CA GLU A 317 -1.53 13.74 -31.69
C GLU A 317 -1.09 12.85 -32.86
N LEU A 318 0.05 12.17 -32.75
CA LEU A 318 0.58 11.31 -33.80
C LEU A 318 -0.26 10.04 -34.03
N THR A 319 -0.83 9.50 -32.96
CA THR A 319 -1.65 8.28 -33.02
C THR A 319 -3.13 8.58 -33.23
N ARG A 320 -3.52 9.87 -33.28
CA ARG A 320 -4.90 10.29 -33.48
C ARG A 320 -5.43 9.66 -34.76
N PRO A 321 -6.47 8.80 -34.69
CA PRO A 321 -7.10 8.29 -35.89
C PRO A 321 -7.59 9.47 -36.73
N PRO A 322 -7.35 9.45 -38.05
CA PRO A 322 -7.81 10.53 -38.91
C PRO A 322 -9.33 10.64 -38.81
N ASP A 323 -9.84 11.86 -38.61
CA ASP A 323 -11.28 12.08 -38.51
C ASP A 323 -11.95 11.64 -39.82
N LYS A 324 -12.83 10.64 -39.72
CA LYS A 324 -13.59 10.08 -40.83
C LYS A 324 -14.29 11.17 -41.65
N ARG A 325 -14.80 12.23 -41.00
CA ARG A 325 -15.44 13.36 -41.68
C ARG A 325 -14.44 14.15 -42.51
N ASP A 326 -13.26 14.41 -41.99
CA ASP A 326 -12.20 15.12 -42.70
C ASP A 326 -11.63 14.28 -43.85
N VAL A 327 -11.49 12.97 -43.66
CA VAL A 327 -11.12 12.03 -44.73
C VAL A 327 -12.17 12.05 -45.84
N ILE A 328 -13.46 11.98 -45.51
CA ILE A 328 -14.55 12.06 -46.49
C ILE A 328 -14.52 13.39 -47.24
N LYS A 329 -14.32 14.53 -46.56
CA LYS A 329 -14.21 15.84 -47.21
C LYS A 329 -13.04 15.90 -48.19
N LYS A 330 -11.84 15.48 -47.76
CA LYS A 330 -10.64 15.45 -48.61
C LYS A 330 -10.84 14.52 -49.82
N LEU A 331 -11.43 13.35 -49.60
CA LEU A 331 -11.71 12.38 -50.66
C LEU A 331 -12.78 12.89 -51.64
N THR A 332 -13.78 13.63 -51.15
CA THR A 332 -14.82 14.27 -52.00
C THR A 332 -14.22 15.34 -52.90
N LYS A 333 -13.30 16.17 -52.37
CA LYS A 333 -12.54 17.13 -53.17
C LYS A 333 -11.73 16.41 -54.25
N ALA A 334 -10.91 15.43 -53.86
CA ALA A 334 -10.09 14.66 -54.81
C ALA A 334 -10.94 13.89 -55.84
N LYS A 335 -12.14 13.44 -55.49
CA LYS A 335 -13.11 12.87 -56.44
C LYS A 335 -13.48 13.92 -57.49
N LYS A 336 -13.89 15.12 -57.06
CA LYS A 336 -14.28 16.21 -57.95
C LYS A 336 -13.11 16.65 -58.84
N ASP A 337 -11.90 16.74 -58.30
CA ASP A 337 -10.72 17.12 -59.05
C ASP A 337 -10.42 16.10 -60.17
N ALA A 338 -10.49 14.79 -59.89
CA ALA A 338 -10.34 13.75 -60.92
C ALA A 338 -11.45 13.75 -61.98
N PHE A 339 -12.68 14.15 -61.61
CA PHE A 339 -13.76 14.37 -62.58
C PHE A 339 -13.39 15.53 -63.50
N ASN A 340 -13.04 16.69 -62.95
CA ASN A 340 -12.66 17.86 -63.73
C ASN A 340 -11.49 17.56 -64.66
N GLU A 341 -10.42 16.90 -64.17
CA GLU A 341 -9.29 16.46 -65.00
C GLU A 341 -9.74 15.59 -66.19
N SER A 342 -10.71 14.69 -66.01
CA SER A 342 -11.25 13.89 -67.12
C SER A 342 -12.05 14.73 -68.13
N GLU A 343 -12.77 15.76 -67.66
CA GLU A 343 -13.50 16.67 -68.55
C GLU A 343 -12.54 17.61 -69.30
N ASP A 344 -11.45 18.04 -68.65
CA ASP A 344 -10.39 18.85 -69.27
C ASP A 344 -9.70 18.06 -70.40
N ILE A 345 -9.40 16.76 -70.17
CA ILE A 345 -8.86 15.86 -71.21
C ILE A 345 -9.84 15.70 -72.38
N ALA A 346 -11.14 15.52 -72.09
CA ALA A 346 -12.16 15.41 -73.13
C ALA A 346 -12.31 16.70 -73.93
N SER A 347 -12.25 17.85 -73.25
CA SER A 347 -12.36 19.16 -73.91
C SER A 347 -11.14 19.44 -74.79
N ALA A 348 -9.93 19.18 -74.28
CA ALA A 348 -8.70 19.35 -75.04
C ALA A 348 -8.69 18.51 -76.33
N TRP A 349 -9.10 17.23 -76.25
CA TRP A 349 -9.17 16.37 -77.43
C TRP A 349 -10.18 16.87 -78.48
N LEU A 350 -11.30 17.46 -78.05
CA LEU A 350 -12.29 18.07 -78.95
C LEU A 350 -11.78 19.39 -79.58
N ASP A 351 -11.08 20.21 -78.80
CA ASP A 351 -10.51 21.48 -79.25
C ASP A 351 -9.40 21.29 -80.30
N ASP A 352 -8.61 20.21 -80.16
CA ASP A 352 -7.59 19.79 -81.13
C ASP A 352 -8.18 19.02 -82.34
N GLY A 353 -9.52 19.03 -82.50
CA GLY A 353 -10.20 18.43 -83.65
C GLY A 353 -10.12 16.91 -83.75
N GLY A 354 -9.71 16.24 -82.67
CA GLY A 354 -9.47 14.80 -82.65
C GLY A 354 -8.27 14.37 -83.52
N GLU A 355 -7.31 15.26 -83.74
CA GLU A 355 -6.09 15.00 -84.52
C GLU A 355 -5.08 14.12 -83.75
N ASP A 356 -5.16 14.12 -82.41
CA ASP A 356 -4.41 13.24 -81.50
C ASP A 356 -4.89 11.78 -81.53
N ASP A 357 -3.98 10.85 -81.21
CA ASP A 357 -4.25 9.40 -81.21
C ASP A 357 -5.42 9.03 -80.27
N ILE A 358 -6.46 8.44 -80.86
CA ILE A 358 -7.69 8.05 -80.17
C ILE A 358 -7.39 7.05 -79.06
N ASP A 359 -6.45 6.14 -79.29
CA ASP A 359 -6.10 5.12 -78.31
C ASP A 359 -5.46 5.76 -77.06
N GLU A 360 -4.59 6.77 -77.25
CA GLU A 360 -3.97 7.54 -76.18
C GLU A 360 -4.99 8.40 -75.40
N PHE A 361 -5.96 9.01 -76.10
CA PHE A 361 -7.06 9.74 -75.46
C PHE A 361 -7.90 8.81 -74.57
N VAL A 362 -8.35 7.67 -75.12
CA VAL A 362 -9.19 6.71 -74.41
C VAL A 362 -8.46 6.19 -73.18
N GLU A 363 -7.17 5.89 -73.29
CA GLU A 363 -6.36 5.46 -72.16
C GLU A 363 -6.34 6.50 -71.03
N LYS A 364 -5.95 7.75 -71.33
CA LYS A 364 -5.84 8.84 -70.34
C LYS A 364 -7.20 9.21 -69.72
N PHE A 365 -8.25 9.27 -70.53
CA PHE A 365 -9.60 9.59 -70.06
C PHE A 365 -10.13 8.50 -69.12
N LEU A 366 -10.02 7.23 -69.52
CA LEU A 366 -10.48 6.11 -68.71
C LEU A 366 -9.65 5.95 -67.43
N GLU A 367 -8.36 6.22 -67.45
CA GLU A 367 -7.52 6.22 -66.25
C GLU A 367 -8.09 7.20 -65.19
N ARG A 368 -8.33 8.46 -65.60
CA ARG A 368 -8.86 9.49 -64.69
C ARG A 368 -10.28 9.19 -64.24
N ARG A 369 -11.13 8.67 -65.13
CA ARG A 369 -12.51 8.31 -64.80
C ARG A 369 -12.58 7.11 -63.85
N THR A 370 -11.68 6.15 -64.00
CA THR A 370 -11.53 5.03 -63.08
C THR A 370 -11.15 5.53 -61.69
N VAL A 371 -10.22 6.48 -61.59
CA VAL A 371 -9.85 7.11 -60.31
C VAL A 371 -11.04 7.84 -59.67
N HIS A 372 -11.83 8.59 -60.45
CA HIS A 372 -13.06 9.23 -59.97
C HIS A 372 -14.04 8.22 -59.36
N HIS A 373 -14.40 7.16 -60.09
CA HIS A 373 -15.34 6.15 -59.63
C HIS A 373 -14.82 5.34 -58.44
N MET A 374 -13.53 4.99 -58.44
CA MET A 374 -12.89 4.35 -57.29
C MET A 374 -13.00 5.21 -56.02
N ARG A 375 -12.76 6.53 -56.14
CA ARG A 375 -12.89 7.47 -55.01
C ARG A 375 -14.37 7.59 -54.58
N ALA A 376 -15.32 7.60 -55.51
CA ALA A 376 -16.75 7.60 -55.21
C ALA A 376 -17.18 6.36 -54.38
N ALA A 377 -16.78 5.16 -54.81
CA ALA A 377 -17.07 3.92 -54.10
C ALA A 377 -16.42 3.88 -52.70
N LYS A 378 -15.20 4.41 -52.57
CA LYS A 378 -14.52 4.55 -51.26
C LYS A 378 -15.27 5.52 -50.32
N ILE A 379 -15.80 6.63 -50.84
CA ILE A 379 -16.64 7.56 -50.05
C ILE A 379 -17.90 6.85 -49.59
N GLU A 380 -18.61 6.18 -50.49
CA GLU A 380 -19.86 5.47 -50.19
C GLU A 380 -19.66 4.44 -49.08
N ARG A 381 -18.59 3.63 -49.17
CA ARG A 381 -18.24 2.66 -48.12
C ARG A 381 -17.93 3.33 -46.79
N LEU A 382 -17.19 4.43 -46.80
CA LEU A 382 -16.90 5.19 -45.58
C LEU A 382 -18.20 5.76 -45.00
N THR A 383 -19.10 6.34 -45.80
CA THR A 383 -20.37 6.89 -45.32
C THR A 383 -21.35 5.81 -44.84
N ALA A 384 -21.39 4.64 -45.47
CA ALA A 384 -22.29 3.54 -45.15
C ALA A 384 -21.93 2.80 -43.85
N THR A 385 -20.70 2.95 -43.36
CA THR A 385 -20.28 2.41 -42.04
C THR A 385 -20.56 3.41 -40.90
N MET A 386 -21.61 4.24 -41.03
CA MET A 386 -22.18 5.07 -39.95
C MET A 386 -23.41 4.36 -39.40
#